data_AF-A0ABD5Z5H1-F1
#
_entry.id   AF-A0ABD5Z5H1-F1
#
_cell.length_a   1.000
_cell.length_b   1.000
_cell.length_c   1.000
_cell.angle_alpha   90.00
_cell.angle_beta   90.00
_cell.angle_gamma   90.00
#
_symmetry.space_group_name_H-M   'P 1'
#
loop_
_entity.id
_entity.type
_entity.pdbx_description
1 polymer ?
#
loop_
_entity_poly.entity_id
_entity_poly.type
_entity_poly.pdbx_seq_one_letter_code
_entity_poly.pdbx_strand_id
1 'polypeptide(L)'
;MNRRSVLSLVPVVLAGCGGSGVETPSRPRGPPNFLADFEWLSGRSAYRVTFERGNVLTDEYTHRVVVFPDPGEHVEWVGGDDAVAEFPLEPGASIVVPAPEVGRVRVVWESRHPGVAGVLDRWSFDGGDGS
;
A
#
# COMPACT_ATOMS: atom_id res chain seq x y z
N MET A 1 -18.88 67.75 40.90
CA MET A 1 -17.90 67.68 42.01
C MET A 1 -17.63 66.21 42.31
N ASN A 2 -16.35 65.82 42.30
CA ASN A 2 -15.76 64.56 42.77
C ASN A 2 -16.08 63.27 41.96
N ARG A 3 -15.17 62.31 41.75
CA ARG A 3 -13.70 62.15 41.94
C ARG A 3 -13.33 60.81 41.24
N ARG A 4 -12.18 60.82 40.53
CA ARG A 4 -11.13 59.77 40.39
C ARG A 4 -11.47 58.35 39.89
N SER A 5 -10.80 58.02 38.77
CA SER A 5 -9.93 56.87 38.46
C SER A 5 -10.31 55.46 38.95
N VAL A 6 -10.23 54.46 38.06
CA VAL A 6 -9.20 53.38 38.07
C VAL A 6 -9.19 52.72 36.67
N LEU A 7 -8.02 52.68 36.03
CA LEU A 7 -7.70 51.77 34.93
C LEU A 7 -7.50 50.36 35.51
N SER A 8 -8.17 49.36 34.95
CA SER A 8 -7.78 47.96 35.15
C SER A 8 -8.01 47.20 33.85
N LEU A 9 -6.92 46.98 33.13
CA LEU A 9 -6.81 46.03 32.02
C LEU A 9 -7.04 44.62 32.58
N VAL A 10 -8.06 43.93 32.07
CA VAL A 10 -8.20 42.49 32.24
C VAL A 10 -7.83 41.84 30.90
N PRO A 11 -6.73 41.08 30.81
CA PRO A 11 -6.41 40.33 29.61
C PRO A 11 -7.41 39.17 29.46
N VAL A 12 -8.07 39.11 28.30
CA VAL A 12 -8.75 37.91 27.81
C VAL A 12 -7.66 36.91 27.43
N VAL A 13 -7.54 35.82 28.17
CA VAL A 13 -6.83 34.62 27.69
C VAL A 13 -7.85 33.50 27.65
N LEU A 14 -8.35 33.24 26.45
CA LEU A 14 -9.09 32.04 26.11
C LEU A 14 -8.12 30.85 26.28
N ALA A 15 -8.27 30.10 27.37
CA ALA A 15 -7.74 28.75 27.45
C ALA A 15 -8.60 27.84 26.56
N GLY A 16 -8.48 28.02 25.25
CA GLY A 16 -8.94 27.08 24.25
C GLY A 16 -7.99 25.89 24.20
N CYS A 17 -8.10 24.96 25.14
CA CYS A 17 -7.59 23.60 24.94
C CYS A 17 -8.68 22.74 24.31
N GLY A 18 -9.24 23.22 23.19
CA GLY A 18 -9.94 22.41 22.21
C GLY A 18 -8.91 21.86 21.23
N GLY A 19 -8.01 21.00 21.71
CA GLY A 19 -7.10 20.24 20.86
C GLY A 19 -7.75 18.91 20.57
N SER A 20 -8.65 18.88 19.57
CA SER A 20 -9.08 17.64 18.93
C SER A 20 -7.85 16.79 18.68
N GLY A 21 -7.83 15.58 19.24
CA GLY A 21 -6.72 14.66 19.07
C GLY A 21 -6.40 14.56 17.58
N VAL A 22 -5.13 14.73 17.23
CA VAL A 22 -4.63 14.15 15.98
C VAL A 22 -4.89 12.67 16.16
N GLU A 23 -5.94 12.17 15.53
CA GLU A 23 -6.17 10.74 15.40
C GLU A 23 -5.00 10.26 14.54
N THR A 24 -3.92 9.84 15.20
CA THR A 24 -2.81 9.21 14.51
C THR A 24 -3.41 8.09 13.68
N PRO A 25 -3.20 8.05 12.36
CA PRO A 25 -3.77 7.01 11.52
C PRO A 25 -3.41 5.66 12.14
N SER A 26 -4.45 4.88 12.44
CA SER A 26 -4.27 3.64 13.18
C SER A 26 -3.33 2.73 12.41
N ARG A 27 -2.29 2.20 13.08
CA ARG A 27 -1.36 1.24 12.46
C ARG A 27 -2.18 0.14 11.75
N PRO A 28 -1.95 -0.12 10.45
CA PRO A 28 -2.62 -1.21 9.77
C PRO A 28 -2.30 -2.52 10.48
N ARG A 29 -3.35 -3.27 10.84
CA ARG A 29 -3.22 -4.55 11.57
C ARG A 29 -2.93 -5.73 10.64
N GLY A 30 -2.94 -5.52 9.33
CA GLY A 30 -2.82 -6.57 8.33
C GLY A 30 -2.81 -6.01 6.90
N PRO A 31 -2.93 -6.90 5.89
CA PRO A 31 -2.92 -6.53 4.48
C PRO A 31 -4.02 -5.54 4.12
N PRO A 32 -3.78 -4.63 3.16
CA PRO A 32 -4.91 -4.06 2.43
C PRO A 32 -5.67 -5.15 1.69
N ASN A 33 -6.96 -4.91 1.43
CA ASN A 33 -7.75 -5.78 0.56
C ASN A 33 -7.23 -5.63 -0.87
N PHE A 34 -6.71 -6.73 -1.43
CA PHE A 34 -6.13 -6.81 -2.76
C PHE A 34 -6.35 -8.21 -3.31
N LEU A 35 -6.88 -8.29 -4.52
CA LEU A 35 -7.02 -9.51 -5.30
C LEU A 35 -6.37 -9.30 -6.66
N ALA A 36 -5.52 -10.23 -7.06
CA ALA A 36 -4.86 -10.20 -8.35
C ALA A 36 -5.37 -11.30 -9.28
N ASP A 37 -5.45 -10.95 -10.56
CA ASP A 37 -5.49 -11.91 -11.65
C ASP A 37 -4.06 -12.18 -12.15
N PHE A 38 -3.79 -13.43 -12.53
CA PHE A 38 -2.47 -13.89 -12.94
C PHE A 38 -2.55 -14.62 -14.28
N GLU A 39 -1.85 -14.09 -15.29
CA GLU A 39 -1.81 -14.65 -16.64
C GLU A 39 -0.37 -15.00 -17.01
N TRP A 40 -0.10 -16.25 -17.40
CA TRP A 40 1.18 -16.62 -17.99
C TRP A 40 1.25 -16.25 -19.47
N LEU A 41 2.22 -15.40 -19.83
CA LEU A 41 2.47 -14.97 -21.20
C LEU A 41 3.61 -15.80 -21.80
N SER A 42 3.28 -16.98 -22.33
CA SER A 42 4.28 -17.94 -22.86
C SER A 42 5.21 -17.35 -23.93
N GLY A 43 4.70 -16.46 -24.78
CA GLY A 43 5.51 -15.79 -25.81
C GLY A 43 6.52 -14.76 -25.28
N ARG A 44 6.48 -14.43 -23.97
CA ARG A 44 7.36 -13.45 -23.33
C ARG A 44 8.13 -14.00 -22.14
N SER A 45 7.90 -15.26 -21.75
CA SER A 45 8.41 -15.82 -20.50
C SER A 45 8.19 -14.85 -19.33
N ALA A 46 6.92 -14.53 -19.09
CA ALA A 46 6.54 -13.52 -18.10
C ALA A 46 5.11 -13.76 -17.58
N TYR A 47 4.84 -13.25 -16.38
CA TYR A 47 3.50 -13.12 -15.83
C TYR A 47 2.96 -11.73 -16.07
N ARG A 48 1.71 -11.62 -16.52
CA ARG A 48 0.92 -10.42 -16.30
C ARG A 48 0.20 -10.59 -14.96
N VAL A 49 0.40 -9.62 -14.07
CA VAL A 49 -0.32 -9.53 -12.80
C VAL A 49 -1.20 -8.30 -12.87
N THR A 50 -2.50 -8.46 -12.66
CA THR A 50 -3.47 -7.37 -12.72
C THR A 50 -4.11 -7.22 -11.35
N PHE A 51 -4.10 -6.01 -10.79
CA PHE A 51 -4.85 -5.69 -9.58
C PHE A 51 -6.33 -5.68 -9.94
N GLU A 52 -7.04 -6.79 -9.77
CA GLU A 52 -8.40 -6.95 -10.27
C GLU A 52 -9.40 -6.16 -9.40
N ARG A 53 -9.34 -6.35 -8.07
CA ARG A 53 -10.29 -5.80 -7.11
C ARG A 53 -9.65 -5.60 -5.74
N GLY A 54 -10.09 -4.59 -5.02
CA GLY A 54 -9.60 -4.29 -3.66
C GLY A 54 -9.70 -2.80 -3.35
N ASN A 55 -9.00 -2.38 -2.30
CA ASN A 55 -8.89 -0.98 -1.92
C ASN A 55 -7.75 -0.30 -2.69
N VAL A 56 -7.94 0.96 -3.08
CA VAL A 56 -6.83 1.78 -3.62
C VAL A 56 -5.68 1.79 -2.62
N LEU A 57 -4.48 1.46 -3.09
CA LEU A 57 -3.28 1.46 -2.27
C LEU A 57 -2.63 2.84 -2.34
N THR A 58 -2.41 3.45 -1.19
CA THR A 58 -1.73 4.74 -1.04
C THR A 58 -0.44 4.58 -0.25
N ASP A 59 0.45 5.55 -0.43
CA ASP A 59 1.76 5.57 0.23
C ASP A 59 1.67 5.81 1.76
N GLU A 60 0.51 6.29 2.23
CA GLU A 60 0.18 6.52 3.64
C GLU A 60 0.24 5.23 4.46
N TYR A 61 -0.27 4.13 3.90
CA TYR A 61 -0.39 2.85 4.59
C TYR A 61 0.46 1.73 3.97
N THR A 62 0.84 1.90 2.70
CA THR A 62 1.64 0.95 1.94
C THR A 62 2.99 1.58 1.66
N HIS A 63 4.06 0.97 2.16
CA HIS A 63 5.41 1.40 1.79
C HIS A 63 5.74 0.99 0.37
N ARG A 64 5.54 -0.29 0.04
CA ARG A 64 5.74 -0.82 -1.30
C ARG A 64 4.93 -2.09 -1.56
N VAL A 65 4.75 -2.42 -2.84
CA VAL A 65 4.21 -3.69 -3.31
C VAL A 65 5.20 -4.30 -4.28
N VAL A 66 5.52 -5.58 -4.08
CA VAL A 66 6.54 -6.30 -4.84
C VAL A 66 5.96 -7.62 -5.36
N VAL A 67 6.22 -7.95 -6.62
CA VAL A 67 5.83 -9.22 -7.24
C VAL A 67 7.03 -10.15 -7.24
N PHE A 68 6.85 -11.34 -6.67
CA PHE A 68 7.86 -12.39 -6.57
C PHE A 68 7.45 -13.59 -7.44
N PRO A 69 7.91 -13.68 -8.69
CA PRO A 69 7.88 -14.91 -9.45
C PRO A 69 8.91 -15.91 -8.88
N ASP A 70 8.61 -17.20 -8.97
CA ASP A 70 9.48 -18.29 -8.56
C ASP A 70 9.33 -19.43 -9.58
N PRO A 71 10.34 -19.64 -10.45
CA PRO A 71 11.61 -18.92 -10.53
C PRO A 71 11.48 -17.50 -11.11
N GLY A 72 12.44 -16.63 -10.81
CA GLY A 72 12.55 -15.29 -11.41
C GLY A 72 13.10 -14.23 -10.46
N GLU A 73 13.33 -13.03 -11.00
CA GLU A 73 13.69 -11.86 -10.20
C GLU A 73 12.41 -11.14 -9.75
N HIS A 74 12.42 -10.60 -8.54
CA HIS A 74 11.29 -9.85 -8.04
C HIS A 74 11.25 -8.46 -8.69
N VAL A 75 10.05 -7.90 -8.82
CA VAL A 75 9.85 -6.57 -9.40
C VAL A 75 9.03 -5.73 -8.44
N GLU A 76 9.56 -4.55 -8.11
CA GLU A 76 8.83 -3.56 -7.32
C GLU A 76 7.73 -2.94 -8.19
N TRP A 77 6.48 -3.17 -7.81
CA TRP A 77 5.34 -2.63 -8.54
C TRP A 77 5.15 -1.15 -8.20
N VAL A 78 5.11 -0.81 -6.91
CA VAL A 78 4.94 0.57 -6.43
C VAL A 78 5.70 0.78 -5.12
N GLY A 79 6.20 2.00 -4.87
CA GLY A 79 6.66 2.46 -3.54
C GLY A 79 8.12 2.18 -3.14
N GLY A 80 8.91 1.55 -4.02
CA GLY A 80 10.36 1.42 -3.89
C GLY A 80 11.13 2.26 -4.91
N ASP A 81 12.47 2.29 -4.81
CA ASP A 81 13.33 3.14 -5.64
C ASP A 81 13.31 2.75 -7.12
N ASP A 82 13.15 1.45 -7.40
CA ASP A 82 13.09 0.88 -8.74
C ASP A 82 11.66 0.50 -9.14
N ALA A 83 10.66 1.08 -8.47
CA ALA A 83 9.26 0.78 -8.72
C ALA A 83 8.81 1.19 -10.12
N VAL A 84 8.06 0.32 -10.78
CA VAL A 84 7.57 0.58 -12.15
C VAL A 84 6.36 1.52 -12.21
N ALA A 85 5.70 1.74 -11.06
CA ALA A 85 4.55 2.62 -10.92
C ALA A 85 4.65 3.46 -9.64
N GLU A 86 3.87 4.55 -9.61
CA GLU A 86 3.75 5.44 -8.47
C GLU A 86 2.41 5.22 -7.75
N PHE A 87 2.33 5.63 -6.49
CA PHE A 87 1.05 5.66 -5.78
C PHE A 87 0.15 6.80 -6.31
N PRO A 88 -1.18 6.65 -6.29
CA PRO A 88 -1.93 5.49 -5.81
C PRO A 88 -1.94 4.33 -6.81
N LEU A 89 -1.93 3.09 -6.30
CA LEU A 89 -2.17 1.89 -7.12
C LEU A 89 -3.65 1.51 -7.03
N GLU A 90 -4.34 1.54 -8.17
CA GLU A 90 -5.79 1.35 -8.25
C GLU A 90 -6.16 0.01 -8.92
N PRO A 91 -7.33 -0.56 -8.63
CA PRO A 91 -7.86 -1.69 -9.39
C PRO A 91 -7.88 -1.38 -10.91
N GLY A 92 -7.43 -2.33 -11.71
CA GLY A 92 -7.19 -2.20 -13.14
C GLY A 92 -5.71 -1.98 -13.49
N ALA A 93 -4.86 -1.60 -12.53
CA ALA A 93 -3.42 -1.53 -12.76
C ALA A 93 -2.85 -2.92 -13.07
N SER A 94 -1.90 -2.99 -14.00
CA SER A 94 -1.24 -4.25 -14.37
C SER A 94 0.26 -4.07 -14.52
N ILE A 95 1.01 -5.12 -14.22
CA ILE A 95 2.46 -5.22 -14.42
C ILE A 95 2.79 -6.50 -15.19
N VAL A 96 3.85 -6.46 -16.00
CA VAL A 96 4.43 -7.66 -16.63
C VAL A 96 5.76 -7.95 -15.95
N VAL A 97 5.89 -9.16 -15.41
CA VAL A 97 7.00 -9.59 -14.57
C VAL A 97 7.70 -10.78 -15.24
N PRO A 98 8.97 -10.64 -15.65
CA PRO A 98 9.72 -11.74 -16.27
C PRO A 98 9.88 -12.93 -15.33
N ALA A 99 9.75 -14.14 -15.89
CA ALA A 99 10.02 -15.40 -15.19
C ALA A 99 10.46 -16.45 -16.22
N PRO A 100 11.55 -17.20 -15.98
CA PRO A 100 12.12 -18.08 -17.00
C PRO A 100 11.18 -19.22 -17.40
N GLU A 101 10.29 -19.65 -16.50
CA GLU A 101 9.30 -20.69 -16.73
C GLU A 101 8.06 -20.48 -15.83
N VAL A 102 7.04 -21.30 -16.07
CA VAL A 102 5.83 -21.30 -15.24
C VAL A 102 6.16 -21.87 -13.85
N GLY A 103 5.85 -21.12 -12.81
CA GLY A 103 5.96 -21.56 -11.42
C GLY A 103 5.00 -20.83 -10.49
N ARG A 104 5.47 -20.47 -9.29
CA ARG A 104 4.65 -19.74 -8.30
C ARG A 104 4.83 -18.24 -8.49
N VAL A 105 3.77 -17.47 -8.24
CA VAL A 105 3.85 -16.01 -8.15
C VAL A 105 3.20 -15.56 -6.85
N ARG A 106 3.83 -14.61 -6.16
CA ARG A 106 3.28 -13.97 -4.95
C ARG A 106 3.35 -12.46 -5.10
N VAL A 107 2.28 -11.78 -4.73
CA VAL A 107 2.28 -10.33 -4.55
C VAL A 107 2.41 -10.06 -3.06
N VAL A 108 3.40 -9.27 -2.67
CA VAL A 108 3.71 -8.97 -1.27
C VAL A 108 3.58 -7.47 -1.05
N TRP A 109 2.93 -7.09 0.05
CA TRP A 109 2.94 -5.70 0.51
C TRP A 109 3.87 -5.57 1.70
N GLU A 110 4.46 -4.38 1.81
CA GLU A 110 5.15 -3.91 2.99
C GLU A 110 4.50 -2.61 3.42
N SER A 111 4.19 -2.45 4.70
CA SER A 111 3.67 -1.20 5.24
C SER A 111 4.81 -0.24 5.58
N ARG A 112 4.49 1.05 5.79
CA ARG A 112 5.45 2.05 6.32
C ARG A 112 5.93 1.73 7.75
N HIS A 113 5.23 0.85 8.47
CA HIS A 113 5.63 0.42 9.81
C HIS A 113 6.63 -0.74 9.72
N PRO A 114 7.80 -0.64 10.37
CA PRO A 114 8.82 -1.69 10.35
C PRO A 114 8.26 -3.04 10.80
N GLY A 115 8.61 -4.10 10.05
CA GLY A 115 8.22 -5.48 10.36
C GLY A 115 6.76 -5.82 10.05
N VAL A 116 6.00 -4.93 9.42
CA VAL A 116 4.62 -5.19 9.01
C VAL A 116 4.58 -5.38 7.49
N ALA A 117 4.50 -6.63 7.08
CA ALA A 117 4.46 -7.07 5.69
C ALA A 117 3.63 -8.35 5.54
N GLY A 118 3.26 -8.71 4.33
CA GLY A 118 2.68 -10.02 4.05
C GLY A 118 2.29 -10.23 2.60
N VAL A 119 1.74 -11.42 2.33
CA VAL A 119 1.26 -11.78 1.00
C VAL A 119 -0.13 -11.17 0.80
N LEU A 120 -0.28 -10.37 -0.24
CA LEU A 120 -1.57 -9.87 -0.71
C LEU A 120 -2.32 -10.99 -1.44
N ASP A 121 -1.66 -11.61 -2.41
CA ASP A 121 -2.23 -12.69 -3.19
C ASP A 121 -1.14 -13.61 -3.75
N ARG A 122 -1.53 -14.81 -4.17
CA ARG A 122 -0.62 -15.80 -4.74
C ARG A 122 -1.30 -16.68 -5.79
N TRP A 123 -0.50 -17.05 -6.77
CA TRP A 123 -0.85 -18.06 -7.75
C TRP A 123 0.22 -19.16 -7.79
N SER A 124 -0.21 -20.38 -8.09
CA SER A 124 0.67 -21.51 -8.36
C SER A 124 0.08 -22.34 -9.48
N PHE A 125 0.91 -22.72 -10.43
CA PHE A 125 0.55 -23.75 -11.39
C PHE A 125 0.40 -25.08 -10.67
N ASP A 126 -0.85 -25.51 -10.45
CA ASP A 126 -1.14 -26.89 -10.11
C ASP A 126 -1.12 -27.64 -11.44
N GLY A 127 -0.07 -28.40 -11.71
CA GLY A 127 0.14 -29.13 -12.97
C GLY A 127 -0.85 -30.26 -13.13
N GLY A 128 -2.15 -29.93 -13.21
CA GLY A 128 -3.24 -30.86 -13.43
C GLY A 128 -3.04 -31.56 -14.76
N ASP A 129 -2.43 -32.74 -14.67
CA ASP A 129 -2.48 -33.79 -15.67
C ASP A 129 -3.97 -34.05 -15.97
N GLY A 130 -4.43 -33.49 -17.09
CA GLY A 130 -5.72 -33.84 -17.66
C GLY A 130 -5.64 -35.28 -18.12
N SER A 131 -6.08 -36.20 -17.24
CA SER A 131 -6.43 -37.58 -17.58
C SER A 131 -7.54 -37.64 -18.62
#